data_AF-A0A1H0FQF8-F1
#
_entry.id   AF-A0A1H0FQF8-F1
#
_cell.length_a   1.000
_cell.length_b   1.000
_cell.length_c   1.000
_cell.angle_alpha   90.00
_cell.angle_beta   90.00
_cell.angle_gamma   90.00
#
_symmetry.space_group_name_H-M   'P 1'
#
loop_
_entity.id
_entity.type
_entity.pdbx_description
1 polymer ?
#
loop_
_entity_poly.entity_id
_entity_poly.type
_entity_poly.pdbx_seq_one_letter_code
_entity_poly.pdbx_strand_id
1 'polypeptide(L)'
;MPASYVKPYVKRQKNDATDAEAICEAVARPTMRFVSVKSEEQQSVLMLHRVRELLIRQRTMLVNALRGHLAEFGIVTRQGIVGVGMLITLIEDEGHNLIPPLARSALLSLTGQLREVHEKVGEMDRQIHAYIARTS
;
A
#
# COMPACT_ATOMS: atom_id res chain seq x y z
N MET A 1 -18.76 -38.11 0.51
CA MET A 1 -17.68 -38.49 1.45
C MET A 1 -16.81 -39.54 0.76
N PRO A 2 -15.51 -39.73 1.08
CA PRO A 2 -14.47 -38.81 1.61
C PRO A 2 -13.02 -39.12 1.10
N ALA A 3 -12.03 -38.39 1.64
CA ALA A 3 -10.66 -38.79 2.05
C ALA A 3 -9.67 -39.39 1.02
N SER A 4 -8.37 -39.12 0.96
CA SER A 4 -7.36 -38.35 1.73
C SER A 4 -6.01 -38.58 1.01
N TYR A 5 -4.91 -38.09 1.59
CA TYR A 5 -3.48 -38.22 1.21
C TYR A 5 -2.87 -36.94 0.62
N VAL A 6 -2.62 -35.93 1.47
CA VAL A 6 -1.40 -35.75 2.30
C VAL A 6 -0.24 -35.14 1.47
N LYS A 7 0.01 -33.84 1.72
CA LYS A 7 1.32 -33.16 1.51
C LYS A 7 2.36 -33.81 2.44
N PRO A 8 3.68 -33.85 2.18
CA PRO A 8 4.49 -32.71 1.71
C PRO A 8 5.73 -33.06 0.84
N TYR A 9 6.37 -32.07 0.20
CA TYR A 9 7.82 -31.77 0.29
C TYR A 9 8.22 -30.74 -0.78
N VAL A 10 8.78 -29.63 -0.33
CA VAL A 10 9.42 -28.63 -1.18
C VAL A 10 10.80 -29.14 -1.60
N LYS A 11 11.06 -29.19 -2.91
CA LYS A 11 12.43 -29.09 -3.46
C LYS A 11 12.42 -28.20 -4.70
N ARG A 12 12.97 -27.00 -4.49
CA ARG A 12 13.67 -26.12 -5.45
C ARG A 12 14.20 -26.89 -6.68
N GLN A 13 13.82 -26.49 -7.90
CA GLN A 13 14.70 -26.27 -9.08
C GLN A 13 13.91 -26.04 -10.38
N LYS A 14 14.14 -24.87 -11.00
CA LYS A 14 14.07 -24.52 -12.44
C LYS A 14 12.93 -25.08 -13.30
N ASN A 15 11.95 -24.22 -13.63
CA ASN A 15 10.96 -24.47 -14.69
C ASN A 15 11.03 -23.46 -15.87
N ASP A 16 12.10 -22.65 -15.97
CA ASP A 16 12.22 -21.65 -17.04
C ASP A 16 12.25 -22.27 -18.46
N ALA A 17 12.56 -23.56 -18.57
CA ALA A 17 12.57 -24.26 -19.85
C ALA A 17 11.17 -24.68 -20.33
N THR A 18 10.23 -24.95 -19.43
CA THR A 18 8.89 -25.44 -19.79
C THR A 18 7.94 -24.29 -20.12
N ASP A 19 8.15 -23.10 -19.56
CA ASP A 19 7.33 -21.92 -19.85
C ASP A 19 7.67 -21.28 -21.22
N ALA A 20 8.90 -21.46 -21.71
CA ALA A 20 9.33 -20.93 -23.01
C ALA A 20 8.68 -21.66 -24.20
N GLU A 21 8.47 -22.98 -24.11
CA GLU A 21 7.82 -23.74 -25.19
C GLU A 21 6.33 -23.40 -25.33
N ALA A 22 5.63 -23.17 -24.23
CA ALA A 22 4.22 -22.76 -24.26
C ALA A 22 4.00 -21.37 -24.89
N ILE A 23 4.99 -20.47 -24.76
CA ILE A 23 4.95 -19.13 -25.36
C ILE A 23 5.24 -19.20 -26.86
N CYS A 24 6.21 -20.00 -27.29
CA CYS A 24 6.55 -20.16 -28.71
C CYS A 24 5.40 -20.78 -29.52
N GLU A 25 4.63 -21.70 -28.94
CA GLU A 25 3.53 -22.36 -29.64
C GLU A 25 2.25 -21.51 -29.73
N ALA A 26 2.08 -20.52 -28.83
CA ALA A 26 0.99 -19.57 -28.89
C ALA A 26 1.14 -18.53 -30.02
N VAL A 27 2.38 -18.14 -30.37
CA VAL A 27 2.69 -17.12 -31.38
C VAL A 27 2.35 -17.57 -32.81
N ALA A 28 2.28 -18.87 -33.07
CA ALA A 28 2.03 -19.42 -34.42
C ALA A 28 0.54 -19.49 -34.82
N ARG A 29 -0.40 -19.12 -33.93
CA ARG A 29 -1.84 -19.23 -34.24
C ARG A 29 -2.38 -17.95 -34.90
N PRO A 30 -2.95 -18.03 -36.13
CA PRO A 30 -3.41 -16.86 -36.90
C PRO A 30 -4.64 -16.11 -36.33
N THR A 31 -5.11 -16.49 -35.15
CA THR A 31 -6.23 -15.85 -34.43
C THR A 31 -5.82 -15.24 -33.09
N MET A 32 -4.52 -15.10 -32.80
CA MET A 32 -4.06 -14.40 -31.60
C MET A 32 -4.27 -12.89 -31.81
N ARG A 33 -5.38 -12.37 -31.29
CA ARG A 33 -5.59 -10.92 -31.13
C ARG A 33 -4.43 -10.41 -30.27
N PHE A 34 -3.45 -9.76 -30.89
CA PHE A 34 -2.38 -9.08 -30.19
C PHE A 34 -3.02 -8.10 -29.20
N VAL A 35 -2.88 -8.38 -27.91
CA VAL A 35 -3.14 -7.38 -26.87
C VAL A 35 -2.10 -6.31 -27.11
N SER A 36 -2.52 -5.10 -27.48
CA SER A 36 -1.60 -3.99 -27.70
C SER A 36 -0.66 -3.88 -26.49
N VAL A 37 0.65 -3.98 -26.72
CA VAL A 37 1.66 -3.64 -25.72
C VAL A 37 1.27 -2.26 -25.20
N LYS A 38 0.97 -2.14 -23.90
CA LYS A 38 0.57 -0.85 -23.31
C LYS A 38 1.60 0.19 -23.74
N SER A 39 1.14 1.32 -24.26
CA SER A 39 2.07 2.41 -24.58
C SER A 39 2.82 2.82 -23.31
N GLU A 40 4.03 3.35 -23.45
CA GLU A 40 4.83 3.82 -22.30
C GLU A 40 4.04 4.80 -21.43
N GLU A 41 3.18 5.60 -22.06
CA GLU A 41 2.25 6.52 -21.41
C GLU A 41 1.19 5.79 -20.56
N GLN A 42 0.52 4.78 -21.12
CA GLN A 42 -0.45 3.94 -20.39
C GLN A 42 0.22 3.16 -19.24
N GLN A 43 1.45 2.71 -19.43
CA GLN A 43 2.23 2.04 -18.39
C GLN A 43 2.63 3.00 -17.26
N SER A 44 2.97 4.24 -17.59
CA SER A 44 3.34 5.30 -16.63
C SER A 44 2.17 5.69 -15.74
N VAL A 45 0.96 5.84 -16.31
CA VAL A 45 -0.25 6.17 -15.54
C VAL A 45 -0.63 5.03 -14.59
N LEU A 46 -0.51 3.78 -15.05
CA LEU A 46 -0.73 2.62 -14.19
C LEU A 46 0.27 2.58 -13.02
N MET A 47 1.52 3.03 -13.24
CA MET A 47 2.51 3.17 -12.18
C MET A 47 2.06 4.21 -11.14
N LEU A 48 1.57 5.38 -11.56
CA LEU A 48 1.04 6.40 -10.65
C LEU A 48 -0.07 5.86 -9.75
N HIS A 49 -1.03 5.14 -10.33
CA HIS A 49 -2.11 4.51 -9.55
C HIS A 49 -1.59 3.49 -8.53
N ARG A 50 -0.65 2.62 -8.94
CA ARG A 50 -0.07 1.60 -8.04
C ARG A 50 0.74 2.21 -6.91
N VAL A 51 1.53 3.26 -7.19
CA VAL A 51 2.28 3.99 -6.17
C VAL A 51 1.32 4.66 -5.18
N ARG A 52 0.26 5.30 -5.69
CA ARG A 52 -0.79 5.87 -4.84
C ARG A 52 -1.45 4.82 -3.93
N GLU A 53 -1.82 3.66 -4.47
CA GLU A 53 -2.40 2.57 -3.68
C GLU A 53 -1.45 2.05 -2.60
N LEU A 54 -0.15 1.96 -2.90
CA LEU A 54 0.87 1.62 -1.91
C LEU A 54 0.91 2.65 -0.77
N LEU A 55 0.96 3.95 -1.11
CA LEU A 55 0.99 5.02 -0.12
C LEU A 55 -0.29 5.05 0.74
N ILE A 56 -1.47 4.79 0.17
CA ILE A 56 -2.72 4.69 0.94
C ILE A 56 -2.67 3.52 1.95
N ARG A 57 -2.10 2.38 1.56
CA ARG A 57 -1.90 1.24 2.48
C ARG A 57 -0.91 1.60 3.60
N GLN A 58 0.21 2.25 3.27
CA GLN A 58 1.17 2.75 4.26
C GLN A 58 0.52 3.73 5.24
N ARG A 59 -0.28 4.68 4.75
CA ARG A 59 -1.05 5.63 5.58
C ARG A 59 -1.94 4.89 6.57
N THR A 60 -2.66 3.88 6.10
CA THR A 60 -3.56 3.06 6.93
C THR A 60 -2.77 2.28 7.99
N MET A 61 -1.63 1.70 7.62
CA MET A 61 -0.74 1.00 8.53
C MET A 61 -0.23 1.93 9.65
N LEU A 62 0.26 3.13 9.31
CA LEU A 62 0.74 4.12 10.28
C LEU A 62 -0.35 4.55 11.25
N VAL A 63 -1.56 4.83 10.73
CA VAL A 63 -2.72 5.17 11.57
C VAL A 63 -3.08 4.03 12.53
N ASN A 64 -3.05 2.78 12.06
CA ASN A 64 -3.34 1.62 12.90
C ASN A 64 -2.24 1.40 13.97
N ALA A 65 -0.97 1.62 13.63
CA ALA A 65 0.13 1.56 14.59
C ALA A 65 -0.03 2.62 15.69
N LEU A 66 -0.32 3.88 15.32
CA LEU A 66 -0.59 4.95 16.29
C LEU A 66 -1.74 4.58 17.23
N ARG A 67 -2.85 4.06 16.68
CA ARG A 67 -3.99 3.60 17.49
C ARG A 67 -3.62 2.45 18.42
N GLY A 68 -2.88 1.46 17.94
CA GLY A 68 -2.47 0.31 18.73
C GLY A 68 -1.61 0.72 19.91
N HIS A 69 -0.57 1.51 19.66
CA HIS A 69 0.33 1.99 20.70
C HIS A 69 -0.36 2.91 21.72
N LEU A 70 -1.28 3.78 21.27
CA LEU A 70 -2.03 4.63 22.20
C LEU A 70 -3.05 3.84 23.03
N ALA A 71 -3.61 2.77 22.49
CA ALA A 71 -4.50 1.88 23.23
C ALA A 71 -3.78 1.14 24.38
N GLU A 72 -2.47 0.88 24.27
CA GLU A 72 -1.65 0.33 25.37
C GLU A 72 -1.60 1.28 26.60
N PHE A 73 -1.83 2.58 26.38
CA PHE A 73 -1.93 3.60 27.42
C PHE A 73 -3.39 3.95 27.78
N GLY A 74 -4.36 3.16 27.32
CA GLY A 74 -5.79 3.40 27.57
C GLY A 74 -6.41 4.52 26.73
N ILE A 75 -5.68 5.05 25.75
CA ILE A 75 -6.15 6.14 24.87
C ILE A 75 -6.83 5.52 23.66
N VAL A 76 -8.16 5.59 23.62
CA VAL A 76 -8.97 5.09 22.50
C VAL A 76 -9.75 6.24 21.86
N THR A 77 -9.62 6.41 20.54
CA THR A 77 -10.35 7.43 19.78
C THR A 77 -11.39 6.83 18.83
N ARG A 78 -12.33 7.67 18.37
CA ARG A 78 -13.31 7.28 17.34
C ARG A 78 -12.60 6.86 16.05
N GLN A 79 -13.22 5.96 15.30
CA GLN A 79 -12.75 5.63 13.96
C GLN A 79 -12.89 6.83 12.99
N GLY A 80 -12.11 6.80 11.90
CA GLY A 80 -12.15 7.84 10.87
C GLY A 80 -11.16 8.99 11.09
N ILE A 81 -11.23 10.01 10.22
CA ILE A 81 -10.24 11.09 10.11
C ILE A 81 -10.19 11.99 11.35
N VAL A 82 -11.35 12.29 11.94
CA VAL A 82 -11.46 13.09 13.17
C VAL A 82 -10.71 12.42 14.31
N GLY A 83 -10.84 11.09 14.43
CA GLY A 83 -10.10 10.30 15.42
C GLY A 83 -8.60 10.38 15.25
N VAL A 84 -8.10 10.33 14.00
CA VAL A 84 -6.67 10.45 13.71
C VAL A 84 -6.15 11.83 14.09
N GLY A 85 -6.88 12.89 13.75
CA GLY A 85 -6.51 14.26 14.10
C GLY A 85 -6.34 14.44 15.61
N MET A 86 -7.29 13.93 16.41
CA MET A 86 -7.21 13.99 17.88
C MET A 86 -6.01 13.21 18.44
N LEU A 87 -5.67 12.04 17.88
CA LEU A 87 -4.48 11.28 18.30
C LEU A 87 -3.20 12.07 18.05
N ILE A 88 -3.08 12.68 16.86
CA ILE A 88 -1.92 13.48 16.49
C ILE A 88 -1.78 14.68 17.45
N THR A 89 -2.86 15.42 17.67
CA THR A 89 -2.85 16.55 18.63
C THR A 89 -2.41 16.13 20.02
N LEU A 90 -2.88 14.97 20.51
CA LEU A 90 -2.48 14.45 21.82
C LEU A 90 -0.99 14.07 21.88
N ILE A 91 -0.45 13.47 20.82
CA ILE A 91 0.98 13.12 20.71
C ILE A 91 1.86 14.38 20.65
N GLU A 92 1.35 15.47 20.09
CA GLU A 92 2.09 16.73 19.96
C GLU A 92 1.97 17.65 21.18
N ASP A 93 0.95 17.45 22.00
CA ASP A 93 0.80 18.20 23.24
C ASP A 93 1.78 17.71 24.31
N GLU A 94 2.92 18.39 24.41
CA GLU A 94 3.96 18.14 25.41
C GLU A 94 3.47 18.35 26.85
N GLY A 95 2.40 19.12 27.07
CA GLY A 95 1.80 19.36 28.39
C GLY A 95 0.97 18.19 28.90
N HIS A 96 0.65 17.21 28.04
CA HIS A 96 -0.21 16.10 28.40
C HIS A 96 0.57 14.93 29.01
N ASN A 97 0.31 14.58 30.28
CA ASN A 97 1.04 13.50 30.97
C ASN A 97 0.50 12.07 30.70
N LEU A 98 -0.37 11.90 29.71
CA LEU A 98 -0.98 10.59 29.40
C LEU A 98 -0.04 9.65 28.63
N ILE A 99 0.97 10.20 27.95
CA ILE A 99 1.92 9.44 27.14
C ILE A 99 3.31 9.59 27.75
N PRO A 100 3.97 8.49 28.17
CA PRO A 100 5.34 8.56 28.68
C PRO A 100 6.31 9.20 27.67
N PRO A 101 7.31 9.99 28.12
CA PRO A 101 8.17 10.76 27.21
C PRO A 101 8.86 9.93 26.11
N LEU A 102 9.33 8.73 26.44
CA LEU A 102 9.96 7.84 25.47
C LEU A 102 8.97 7.34 24.41
N ALA A 103 7.76 6.95 24.83
CA ALA A 103 6.69 6.55 23.91
C ALA A 103 6.26 7.72 23.03
N ARG A 104 6.15 8.93 23.59
CA ARG A 104 5.83 10.16 22.84
C ARG A 104 6.86 10.42 21.74
N SER A 105 8.15 10.35 22.06
CA SER A 105 9.23 10.52 21.07
C SER A 105 9.12 9.52 19.90
N ALA A 106 8.83 8.25 20.20
CA ALA A 106 8.61 7.24 19.16
C ALA A 106 7.35 7.52 18.31
N LEU A 107 6.24 7.92 18.94
CA LEU A 107 4.98 8.23 18.27
C LEU A 107 5.06 9.52 17.42
N LEU A 108 5.89 10.49 17.79
CA LEU A 108 6.18 11.67 16.98
C LEU A 108 6.84 11.29 15.65
N SER A 109 7.74 10.30 15.63
CA SER A 109 8.33 9.78 14.39
C SER A 109 7.27 9.20 13.44
N LEU A 110 6.35 8.37 13.97
CA LEU A 110 5.23 7.82 13.18
C LEU A 110 4.28 8.92 12.69
N THR A 111 4.05 9.95 13.50
CA THR A 111 3.23 11.10 13.14
C THR A 111 3.85 11.90 11.99
N GLY A 112 5.18 12.11 12.02
CA GLY A 112 5.92 12.72 10.91
C GLY A 112 5.78 11.91 9.61
N GLN A 113 6.05 10.60 9.68
CA GLN A 113 5.89 9.71 8.51
C GLN A 113 4.46 9.72 7.96
N LEU A 114 3.46 9.77 8.83
CA LEU A 114 2.06 9.82 8.43
C LEU A 114 1.74 11.08 7.61
N ARG A 115 2.30 12.24 8.01
CA ARG A 115 2.16 13.50 7.26
C ARG A 115 2.81 13.41 5.89
N GLU A 116 4.05 12.94 5.82
CA GLU A 116 4.75 12.78 4.55
C GLU A 116 4.00 11.87 3.58
N VAL A 117 3.50 10.73 4.07
CA VAL A 117 2.72 9.80 3.24
C VAL A 117 1.42 10.47 2.80
N HIS A 118 0.75 11.23 3.67
CA HIS A 118 -0.45 11.97 3.30
C HIS A 118 -0.19 12.98 2.17
N GLU A 119 0.89 13.75 2.27
CA GLU A 119 1.29 14.72 1.24
C GLU A 119 1.62 14.02 -0.09
N LYS A 120 2.38 12.92 -0.04
CA LYS A 120 2.72 12.12 -1.23
C LYS A 120 1.48 11.53 -1.92
N VAL A 121 0.47 11.09 -1.16
CA VAL A 121 -0.82 10.65 -1.74
C VAL A 121 -1.48 11.80 -2.49
N GLY A 122 -1.53 13.00 -1.88
CA GLY A 122 -2.10 14.18 -2.51
C GLY A 122 -1.35 14.61 -3.78
N GLU A 123 -0.03 14.43 -3.81
CA GLU A 123 0.77 14.66 -5.02
C GLU A 123 0.44 13.66 -6.14
N MET A 124 0.34 12.36 -5.83
CA MET A 124 -0.09 11.37 -6.82
C MET A 124 -1.51 11.65 -7.33
N ASP A 125 -2.43 12.08 -6.45
CA ASP A 125 -3.79 12.49 -6.83
C ASP A 125 -3.77 13.65 -7.83
N ARG A 126 -2.95 14.68 -7.59
CA ARG A 126 -2.79 15.81 -8.52
C ARG A 126 -2.24 15.37 -9.87
N GLN A 127 -1.24 14.50 -9.89
CA GLN A 127 -0.66 13.99 -11.13
C GLN A 127 -1.66 13.16 -11.94
N ILE A 128 -2.45 12.31 -11.28
CA ILE A 128 -3.52 11.52 -11.92
C ILE A 128 -4.60 12.45 -12.51
N HIS A 129 -5.08 13.44 -11.75
CA HIS A 129 -6.08 14.39 -12.26
C HIS A 129 -5.55 15.22 -13.42
N ALA A 130 -4.29 15.66 -13.34
CA ALA A 130 -3.65 16.40 -14.43
C ALA A 130 -3.50 15.57 -15.70
N TYR A 131 -3.24 14.26 -15.57
CA TYR A 131 -3.24 13.34 -16.72
C TYR A 131 -4.65 13.22 -17.33
N ILE A 132 -5.66 12.92 -16.51
CA ILE A 132 -7.05 12.77 -16.98
C ILE A 132 -7.53 14.03 -17.71
N ALA A 133 -7.22 15.22 -17.20
CA ALA A 133 -7.61 16.49 -17.81
C ALA A 133 -6.91 16.79 -19.16
N ARG A 134 -5.76 16.16 -19.46
CA ARG A 134 -5.06 16.31 -20.74
C ARG A 134 -5.55 15.33 -21.81
N THR A 135 -6.15 14.22 -21.39
CA THR A 135 -6.61 13.14 -22.26
C THR A 135 -8.14 13.15 -22.45
N SER A 136 -8.86 14.07 -21.80
CA SER A 136 -10.30 14.31 -21.96
C SER A 136 -10.55 15.45 -22.95
#